data_AF-A0A967WQA6-F1
#
_entry.id   AF-A0A967WQA6-F1
#
_cell.length_a   1.000
_cell.length_b   1.000
_cell.length_c   1.000
_cell.angle_alpha   90.00
_cell.angle_beta   90.00
_cell.angle_gamma   90.00
#
_symmetry.space_group_name_H-M   'P 1'
#
loop_
_entity.id
_entity.type
_entity.pdbx_description
1 polymer ?
#
loop_
_entity_poly.entity_id
_entity_poly.type
_entity_poly.pdbx_seq_one_letter_code
_entity_poly.pdbx_strand_id
1 'polypeptide(L)'
;SVATFNVENLFDSSDPHPSDLPLPSRSQYELDLTKTASAIQAMGAPTIVGLQEVENIGILGKLVQQDSISGFNYQPFLVEGTDSRGIDVAYLVRADQAS
;
A
#
# COMPACT_ATOMS: atom_id res chain seq x y z
N SER A 1 -7.96 16.31 -1.24
CA SER A 1 -6.86 16.32 -2.23
C SER A 1 -6.62 14.91 -2.74
N VAL A 2 -5.90 14.75 -3.85
CA VAL A 2 -5.54 13.45 -4.44
C VAL A 2 -4.02 13.37 -4.59
N ALA A 3 -3.43 12.23 -4.29
CA ALA A 3 -2.02 11.94 -4.52
C ALA A 3 -1.83 10.58 -5.20
N THR A 4 -0.69 10.40 -5.87
CA THR A 4 -0.27 9.11 -6.43
C THR A 4 1.13 8.78 -5.96
N PHE A 5 1.40 7.51 -5.65
CA PHE A 5 2.70 7.08 -5.13
C PHE A 5 3.02 5.64 -5.55
N ASN A 6 4.10 5.45 -6.30
CA ASN A 6 4.63 4.13 -6.60
C ASN A 6 5.43 3.64 -5.39
N VAL A 7 5.05 2.48 -4.84
CA VAL A 7 5.66 1.92 -3.61
C VAL A 7 6.83 0.97 -3.90
N GLU A 8 7.27 0.88 -5.15
CA GLU A 8 8.46 0.15 -5.62
C GLU A 8 8.45 -1.35 -5.25
N ASN A 9 7.37 -2.04 -5.62
CA ASN A 9 7.09 -3.44 -5.31
C ASN A 9 6.86 -3.73 -3.81
N LEU A 10 5.71 -3.28 -3.31
CA LEU A 10 5.29 -3.62 -1.97
C LEU A 10 4.72 -5.04 -1.94
N PHE A 11 5.64 -5.98 -1.72
CA PHE A 11 5.38 -7.41 -1.49
C PHE A 11 5.27 -7.72 0.01
N ASP A 12 4.50 -8.75 0.35
CA ASP A 12 4.57 -9.34 1.68
C ASP A 12 5.71 -10.37 1.79
N SER A 13 5.93 -10.89 2.99
CA SER A 13 7.01 -11.84 3.26
C SER A 13 6.55 -13.30 3.15
N SER A 14 5.62 -13.62 2.23
CA SER A 14 5.06 -14.96 2.02
C SER A 14 4.84 -15.32 0.56
N ASP A 15 4.68 -16.62 0.30
CA ASP A 15 4.28 -17.13 -1.01
C ASP A 15 2.75 -16.99 -1.23
N PRO A 16 2.29 -16.86 -2.49
CA PRO A 16 3.07 -16.92 -3.72
C PRO A 16 3.82 -15.61 -4.03
N HIS A 17 5.07 -15.71 -4.48
CA HIS A 17 5.92 -14.57 -4.86
C HIS A 17 6.58 -14.79 -6.24
N PRO A 18 6.88 -13.74 -7.01
CA PRO A 18 7.61 -13.87 -8.28
C PRO A 18 8.95 -14.60 -8.10
N SER A 19 9.15 -15.66 -8.87
CA SER A 19 10.32 -16.54 -8.70
C SER A 19 11.66 -15.89 -9.05
N ASP A 20 11.63 -14.80 -9.83
CA ASP A 20 12.80 -14.05 -10.28
C ASP A 20 13.16 -12.88 -9.35
N LEU A 21 12.37 -12.63 -8.30
CA LEU A 21 12.61 -11.61 -7.29
C LEU A 21 12.83 -12.24 -5.91
N PRO A 22 13.64 -11.60 -5.04
CA PRO A 22 13.84 -12.09 -3.69
C PRO A 22 12.61 -11.80 -2.82
N LEU A 23 12.09 -12.83 -2.16
CA LEU A 23 11.07 -12.68 -1.13
C LEU A 23 11.59 -11.72 -0.03
N PRO A 24 10.87 -10.64 0.31
CA PRO A 24 11.33 -9.72 1.34
C PRO A 24 11.34 -10.41 2.70
N SER A 25 12.32 -10.05 3.54
CA SER A 25 12.27 -10.45 4.94
C SER A 25 11.09 -9.76 5.64
N ARG A 26 10.56 -10.37 6.71
CA ARG A 26 9.51 -9.76 7.51
C ARG A 26 9.86 -8.34 7.99
N SER A 27 11.11 -8.12 8.39
CA SER A 27 11.58 -6.79 8.80
C SER A 27 11.62 -5.78 7.66
N GLN A 28 11.92 -6.24 6.43
CA GLN A 28 11.88 -5.39 5.24
C GLN A 28 10.43 -5.00 4.92
N TYR A 29 9.51 -5.97 4.92
CA TYR A 29 8.08 -5.71 4.73
C TYR A 29 7.51 -4.71 5.77
N GLU A 30 7.82 -4.91 7.05
CA GLU A 30 7.39 -3.98 8.13
C GLU A 30 7.98 -2.56 7.93
N LEU A 31 9.23 -2.47 7.48
CA LEU A 31 9.88 -1.20 7.16
C LEU A 31 9.21 -0.50 5.97
N ASP A 32 8.86 -1.24 4.93
CA ASP A 32 8.24 -0.68 3.71
C ASP A 32 6.81 -0.21 3.98
N LEU A 33 6.04 -0.92 4.81
CA LEU A 33 4.76 -0.43 5.33
C LEU A 33 4.92 0.89 6.09
N THR A 34 5.90 0.94 7.01
CA THR A 34 6.16 2.13 7.83
C THR A 34 6.53 3.33 6.95
N LYS A 35 7.46 3.14 6.00
CA LYS A 35 7.87 4.18 5.05
C LYS A 35 6.71 4.67 4.20
N THR A 36 5.90 3.75 3.68
CA THR A 36 4.75 4.09 2.85
C THR A 36 3.73 4.92 3.62
N ALA A 37 3.41 4.52 4.86
CA ALA A 37 2.52 5.27 5.72
C ALA A 37 3.07 6.66 6.08
N SER A 38 4.36 6.75 6.41
CA SER A 38 5.03 8.03 6.65
C SER A 38 5.02 8.94 5.42
N ALA A 39 5.19 8.39 4.21
CA ALA A 39 5.09 9.16 2.96
C ALA A 39 3.67 9.71 2.77
N ILE A 40 2.63 8.91 2.97
CA ILE A 40 1.22 9.34 2.90
C ILE A 40 0.94 10.45 3.93
N GLN A 41 1.46 10.31 5.16
CA GLN A 41 1.32 11.32 6.20
C GLN A 41 2.03 12.63 5.80
N ALA A 42 3.24 12.54 5.25
CA ALA A 42 4.01 13.70 4.79
C ALA A 42 3.34 14.45 3.63
N MET A 43 2.52 13.75 2.82
CA MET A 43 1.64 14.36 1.81
C MET A 43 0.41 15.07 2.40
N GLY A 44 0.25 15.08 3.72
CA GLY A 44 -0.87 15.71 4.42
C GLY A 44 -2.13 14.86 4.48
N ALA A 45 -1.99 13.53 4.46
CA ALA A 45 -3.09 12.56 4.45
C ALA A 45 -4.20 12.89 3.42
N PRO A 46 -3.89 12.80 2.11
CA PRO A 46 -4.83 13.12 1.04
C PRO A 46 -6.15 12.35 1.15
N THR A 47 -7.24 12.93 0.65
CA THR A 47 -8.56 12.28 0.62
C THR A 47 -8.53 10.96 -0.15
N ILE A 48 -7.76 10.92 -1.25
CA ILE A 48 -7.54 9.73 -2.07
C ILE A 48 -6.04 9.60 -2.32
N VAL A 49 -5.51 8.39 -2.11
CA VAL A 49 -4.14 8.02 -2.51
C VAL A 49 -4.22 6.86 -3.49
N GLY A 50 -3.72 7.06 -4.71
CA GLY A 50 -3.51 5.97 -5.66
C GLY A 50 -2.10 5.39 -5.49
N LEU A 51 -2.00 4.10 -5.20
CA LEU A 51 -0.72 3.39 -5.11
C LEU A 51 -0.51 2.50 -6.33
N GLN A 52 0.73 2.34 -6.76
CA GLN A 52 1.12 1.38 -7.80
C GLN A 52 2.11 0.38 -7.22
N GLU A 53 2.13 -0.84 -7.79
CA GLU A 53 3.07 -1.89 -7.43
C GLU A 53 2.80 -2.50 -6.04
N VAL A 54 1.52 -2.77 -5.74
CA VAL A 54 1.09 -3.45 -4.50
C VAL A 54 0.66 -4.88 -4.81
N GLU A 55 1.20 -5.87 -4.10
CA GLU A 55 0.93 -7.30 -4.39
C GLU A 55 -0.48 -7.76 -4.04
N ASN A 56 -1.03 -7.34 -2.90
CA ASN A 56 -2.34 -7.85 -2.47
C ASN A 56 -3.09 -6.92 -1.49
N ILE A 57 -4.38 -7.17 -1.32
CA ILE A 57 -5.26 -6.38 -0.46
C ILE A 57 -4.93 -6.54 1.04
N GLY A 58 -4.32 -7.67 1.43
CA GLY A 58 -3.90 -7.92 2.81
C GLY A 58 -2.82 -6.94 3.27
N ILE A 59 -1.87 -6.62 2.38
CA ILE A 59 -0.85 -5.59 2.59
C ILE A 59 -1.48 -4.23 2.87
N LEU A 60 -2.46 -3.83 2.05
CA LEU A 60 -3.17 -2.56 2.24
C LEU A 60 -3.91 -2.51 3.58
N GLY A 61 -4.51 -3.65 3.99
CA GLY A 61 -5.12 -3.79 5.31
C GLY A 61 -4.14 -3.56 6.46
N LYS A 62 -2.88 -3.98 6.31
CA LYS A 62 -1.80 -3.69 7.27
C LYS A 62 -1.26 -2.26 7.17
N LEU A 63 -1.23 -1.71 5.95
CA LEU A 63 -0.80 -0.33 5.70
C LEU A 63 -1.73 0.67 6.38
N VAL A 64 -3.05 0.53 6.24
CA VAL A 64 -4.02 1.46 6.86
C VAL A 64 -4.05 1.36 8.40
N GLN A 65 -3.44 0.32 8.98
CA GLN A 65 -3.30 0.15 10.43
C GLN A 65 -2.02 0.77 10.98
N GLN A 66 -1.12 1.29 10.14
CA GLN A 66 0.10 1.96 10.61
C GLN A 66 -0.23 3.21 11.43
N ASP A 67 0.43 3.39 12.58
CA ASP A 67 0.13 4.44 13.57
C ASP A 67 0.09 5.86 12.97
N SER A 68 0.93 6.13 11.97
CA SER A 68 1.01 7.44 11.32
C SER A 68 -0.23 7.80 10.48
N ILE A 69 -1.05 6.81 10.08
CA ILE A 69 -2.22 7.02 9.23
C ILE A 69 -3.52 6.34 9.70
N SER A 70 -3.48 5.50 10.73
CA SER A 70 -4.64 4.75 11.22
C SER A 70 -5.81 5.63 11.69
N GLY A 71 -5.53 6.88 12.09
CA GLY A 71 -6.55 7.86 12.48
C GLY A 71 -7.33 8.51 11.31
N PHE A 72 -6.95 8.29 10.05
CA PHE A 72 -7.58 8.95 8.89
C PHE A 72 -8.69 8.14 8.21
N ASN A 73 -9.06 6.98 8.76
CA ASN A 73 -10.16 6.15 8.27
C ASN A 73 -10.05 5.81 6.76
N TYR A 74 -8.84 5.45 6.31
CA TYR A 74 -8.62 4.98 4.95
C TYR A 74 -9.27 3.61 4.73
N GLN A 75 -10.01 3.50 3.64
CA GLN A 75 -10.56 2.26 3.11
C GLN A 75 -9.71 1.79 1.92
N PRO A 76 -9.15 0.57 1.97
CA PRO A 76 -8.31 0.05 0.90
C PRO A 76 -9.12 -0.62 -0.20
N PHE A 77 -8.70 -0.41 -1.44
CA PHE A 77 -9.19 -1.08 -2.64
C PHE A 77 -8.00 -1.50 -3.48
N LEU A 78 -8.04 -2.71 -4.04
CA LEU A 78 -7.04 -3.22 -4.97
C LEU A 78 -7.73 -3.48 -6.32
N VAL A 79 -7.05 -3.15 -7.40
CA VAL A 79 -7.51 -3.42 -8.77
C VAL A 79 -6.47 -4.33 -9.41
N GLU A 80 -6.83 -5.61 -9.53
CA GLU A 80 -6.03 -6.64 -10.19
C GLU A 80 -5.61 -6.21 -11.59
N GLY A 81 -4.31 -6.26 -11.83
CA GLY A 81 -3.65 -5.89 -13.08
C GLY A 81 -3.21 -7.11 -13.89
N THR A 82 -2.35 -6.86 -14.87
CA THR A 82 -1.77 -7.89 -15.73
C THR A 82 -0.25 -7.93 -15.64
N ASP A 83 0.34 -7.33 -14.59
CA ASP A 83 1.78 -7.36 -14.39
C ASP A 83 2.22 -8.79 -14.06
N SER A 84 3.27 -9.28 -14.74
CA SER A 84 3.76 -10.65 -14.55
C SER A 84 4.33 -10.91 -13.15
N ARG A 85 4.64 -9.84 -12.40
CA ARG A 85 5.07 -9.90 -11.00
C ARG A 85 3.89 -10.04 -10.02
N GLY A 86 2.64 -10.01 -10.47
CA GLY A 86 1.48 -10.10 -9.59
C GLY A 86 1.30 -8.87 -8.70
N ILE A 87 1.63 -7.69 -9.21
CA ILE A 87 1.45 -6.42 -8.50
C ILE A 87 0.45 -5.53 -9.23
N ASP A 88 -0.26 -4.75 -8.43
CA ASP A 88 -1.49 -4.11 -8.82
C ASP A 88 -1.51 -2.61 -8.54
N VAL A 89 -2.59 -1.97 -8.98
CA VAL A 89 -2.94 -0.60 -8.60
C VAL A 89 -3.89 -0.67 -7.41
N ALA A 90 -3.66 0.20 -6.43
CA ALA A 90 -4.52 0.33 -5.26
C ALA A 90 -5.03 1.75 -5.05
N TYR A 91 -6.12 1.86 -4.31
CA TYR A 91 -6.63 3.13 -3.81
C TYR A 91 -6.83 3.05 -2.29
N LEU A 92 -6.41 4.09 -1.58
CA LEU A 92 -6.81 4.37 -0.22
C LEU A 92 -7.74 5.57 -0.22
N VAL A 93 -8.95 5.41 0.31
CA VAL A 93 -9.97 6.48 0.31
C VAL A 93 -10.38 6.80 1.73
N ARG A 94 -10.29 8.07 2.13
CA ARG A 94 -10.76 8.56 3.42
C ARG A 94 -12.28 8.58 3.48
N ALA A 95 -12.89 7.60 4.15
CA ALA A 95 -14.34 7.50 4.25
C ALA A 95 -14.98 8.61 5.10
N ASP A 96 -14.18 9.33 5.89
CA ASP A 96 -14.61 10.50 6.67
C ASP A 96 -14.62 11.81 5.84
N GLN A 97 -14.15 11.79 4.59
CA GLN A 97 -14.01 12.96 3.72
C GLN A 97 -14.61 12.77 2.32
N ALA A 98 -14.71 11.53 1.83
CA ALA A 98 -15.36 11.19 0.57
C ALA A 98 -16.84 10.90 0.80
N SER A 99 -17.66 11.96 0.86
CA SER A 99 -19.12 11.91 0.97
C SER A 99 -19.80 12.58 -0.22
#